data_AF-A0A965ABR8-F1
#
_entry.id   AF-A0A965ABR8-F1
#
_cell.length_a   1.000
_cell.length_b   1.000
_cell.length_c   1.000
_cell.angle_alpha   90.00
_cell.angle_beta   90.00
_cell.angle_gamma   90.00
#
_symmetry.space_group_name_H-M   'P 1'
#
loop_
_entity.id
_entity.type
_entity.pdbx_description
1 polymer ?
#
loop_
_entity_poly.entity_id
_entity_poly.type
_entity_poly.pdbx_seq_one_letter_code
_entity_poly.pdbx_strand_id
1 'polypeptide(L)'
;MIKRFYLLAVLLVISILPIHAQNVPLEIFAGHQSTTFDLLLIKHLKNNSDKTPRFLFFSRSRSIISNSESANAHLPQFSTTEALSYNHPSLKGFAPVAVVQIFNRGTFPKGGIQYLRLKPSFTFFGWFIIDLTHDQALDLFMLARYTPPITDKIKLYTQLELLNTFPTHDHAYLNLIQRTRLG
;
A
#
# COMPACT_ATOMS: atom_id res chain seq x y z
N MET A 1 20.08 -4.38 -36.17
CA MET A 1 18.71 -4.94 -36.08
C MET A 1 18.60 -6.11 -35.09
N ILE A 2 19.51 -7.08 -35.13
CA ILE A 2 19.52 -8.30 -34.31
C ILE A 2 19.42 -8.08 -32.78
N LYS A 3 20.07 -7.05 -32.22
CA LYS A 3 20.02 -6.75 -30.77
C LYS A 3 18.63 -6.37 -30.25
N ARG A 4 17.77 -5.77 -31.07
CA ARG A 4 16.39 -5.39 -30.68
C ARG A 4 15.46 -6.61 -30.63
N PHE A 5 15.74 -7.63 -31.43
CA PHE A 5 14.97 -8.87 -31.46
C PHE A 5 15.20 -9.71 -30.19
N TYR A 6 16.44 -9.76 -29.70
CA TYR A 6 16.73 -10.41 -28.41
C TYR A 6 16.05 -9.72 -27.23
N LEU A 7 15.99 -8.38 -27.22
CA LEU A 7 15.27 -7.64 -26.18
C LEU A 7 13.78 -7.98 -26.18
N LEU A 8 13.17 -8.06 -27.39
CA LEU A 8 11.76 -8.41 -27.57
C LEU A 8 11.47 -9.87 -27.19
N ALA A 9 12.37 -10.78 -27.54
CA ALA A 9 12.29 -12.19 -27.15
C ALA A 9 12.46 -12.37 -25.63
N VAL A 10 13.36 -11.62 -25.00
CA VAL A 10 13.54 -11.64 -23.53
C VAL A 10 12.29 -11.08 -22.83
N LEU A 11 11.72 -9.97 -23.32
CA LEU A 11 10.46 -9.42 -22.81
C LEU A 11 9.28 -10.39 -22.97
N LEU A 12 9.23 -11.11 -24.09
CA LEU A 12 8.23 -12.15 -24.34
C LEU A 12 8.43 -13.35 -23.41
N VAL A 13 9.66 -13.80 -23.17
CA VAL A 13 9.93 -14.91 -22.25
C VAL A 13 9.60 -14.55 -20.81
N ILE A 14 9.85 -13.30 -20.39
CA ILE A 14 9.47 -12.81 -19.05
C ILE A 14 7.95 -12.77 -18.86
N SER A 15 7.17 -12.53 -19.93
CA SER A 15 5.70 -12.48 -19.83
C SER A 15 5.01 -13.84 -19.82
N ILE A 16 5.71 -14.92 -20.19
CA ILE A 16 5.14 -16.29 -20.23
C ILE A 16 5.50 -17.11 -18.99
N LEU A 17 6.46 -16.66 -18.17
CA LEU A 17 6.80 -17.37 -16.93
C LEU A 17 5.60 -17.32 -15.98
N PRO A 18 5.08 -18.47 -15.52
CA PRO A 18 4.01 -18.49 -14.54
C PRO A 18 4.58 -17.92 -13.24
N ILE A 19 4.32 -16.64 -13.02
CA ILE A 19 4.62 -16.02 -11.74
C ILE A 19 3.66 -16.68 -10.75
N HIS A 20 4.15 -17.61 -9.94
CA HIS A 20 3.47 -18.05 -8.72
C HIS A 20 3.47 -16.92 -7.67
N ALA A 21 3.14 -15.70 -8.11
CA ALA A 21 2.93 -14.56 -7.26
C ALA A 21 1.65 -14.84 -6.51
N GLN A 22 1.84 -15.10 -5.22
CA GLN A 22 0.88 -14.79 -4.17
C GLN A 22 0.12 -13.52 -4.56
N ASN A 23 -1.21 -13.58 -4.68
CA ASN A 23 -2.05 -12.51 -5.21
C ASN A 23 -1.62 -11.13 -4.68
N VAL A 24 -0.79 -10.42 -5.44
CA VAL A 24 -0.43 -9.02 -5.15
C VAL A 24 -1.46 -8.21 -5.91
N PRO A 25 -2.45 -7.62 -5.25
CA PRO A 25 -3.39 -6.77 -5.93
C PRO A 25 -2.65 -5.62 -6.60
N LEU A 26 -2.70 -5.62 -7.93
CA LEU A 26 -2.31 -4.50 -8.77
C LEU A 26 -3.59 -3.79 -9.19
N GLU A 27 -3.67 -2.51 -8.86
CA GLU A 27 -4.89 -1.73 -9.06
C GLU A 27 -4.59 -0.43 -9.81
N ILE A 28 -5.42 -0.14 -10.82
CA ILE A 28 -5.39 1.11 -11.56
C ILE A 28 -6.75 1.77 -11.35
N PHE A 29 -6.74 2.99 -10.82
CA PHE A 29 -7.93 3.79 -10.56
C PHE A 29 -7.90 5.03 -11.44
N ALA A 30 -8.82 5.12 -12.39
CA ALA A 30 -9.05 6.35 -13.14
C ALA A 30 -10.12 7.19 -12.42
N GLY A 31 -9.78 8.41 -12.05
CA GLY A 31 -10.70 9.39 -11.47
C GLY A 31 -10.75 10.66 -12.29
N HIS A 32 -11.74 11.51 -12.02
CA HIS A 32 -11.91 12.79 -12.72
C HIS A 32 -10.67 13.69 -12.57
N GLN A 33 -10.12 13.81 -11.36
CA GLN A 33 -8.99 14.69 -11.06
C GLN A 33 -7.62 14.04 -11.18
N SER A 34 -7.54 12.71 -11.10
CA SER A 34 -6.25 12.01 -11.11
C SER A 34 -6.41 10.55 -11.49
N THR A 35 -5.37 9.99 -12.10
CA THR A 35 -5.21 8.54 -12.26
C THR A 35 -4.20 8.04 -11.23
N THR A 36 -4.55 6.95 -10.53
CA THR A 36 -3.73 6.34 -9.50
C THR A 36 -3.36 4.91 -9.89
N PHE A 37 -2.07 4.61 -9.84
CA PHE A 37 -1.54 3.25 -9.83
C PHE A 37 -1.24 2.86 -8.39
N ASP A 38 -1.74 1.72 -7.91
CA ASP A 38 -1.60 1.25 -6.54
C ASP A 38 -1.21 -0.23 -6.53
N LEU A 39 -0.10 -0.54 -5.88
CA LEU A 39 0.37 -1.91 -5.67
C LEU A 39 0.45 -2.14 -4.16
N LEU A 40 -0.38 -3.04 -3.66
CA LEU A 40 -0.42 -3.38 -2.24
C LEU A 40 -0.02 -4.83 -2.03
N LEU A 41 0.97 -5.08 -1.18
CA LEU A 41 1.42 -6.40 -0.80
C LEU A 41 1.36 -6.55 0.72
N ILE A 42 0.67 -7.60 1.19
CA ILE A 42 0.62 -7.99 2.59
C ILE A 42 1.00 -9.46 2.68
N LYS A 43 2.14 -9.76 3.32
CA LYS A 43 2.70 -11.11 3.33
C LYS A 43 3.34 -11.46 4.66
N HIS A 44 2.96 -12.61 5.21
CA HIS A 44 3.70 -13.23 6.31
C HIS A 44 5.04 -13.79 5.82
N LEU A 45 6.13 -13.42 6.48
CA LEU A 45 7.46 -13.94 6.23
C LEU A 45 7.55 -15.34 6.86
N LYS A 46 7.64 -16.36 6.00
CA LYS A 46 7.80 -17.75 6.45
C LYS A 46 9.24 -17.95 6.92
N ASN A 47 9.40 -18.56 8.09
CA ASN A 47 10.67 -19.14 8.51
C ASN A 47 10.56 -20.66 8.39
N ASN A 48 11.61 -21.34 7.93
CA ASN A 48 11.62 -22.79 7.71
C ASN A 48 11.39 -23.60 9.00
N SER A 49 11.47 -22.96 10.17
CA SER A 49 11.33 -23.60 11.48
C SER A 49 10.05 -23.24 12.24
N ASP A 50 9.27 -22.24 11.82
CA ASP A 50 8.12 -21.75 12.60
C ASP A 50 6.78 -22.17 11.96
N LYS A 51 5.94 -22.90 12.71
CA LYS A 51 4.62 -23.33 12.25
C LYS A 51 3.64 -22.16 12.08
N THR A 52 3.91 -21.04 12.74
CA THR A 52 3.09 -19.81 12.67
C THR A 52 3.98 -18.60 12.38
N PRO A 53 4.03 -18.08 11.14
CA PRO A 53 4.88 -16.95 10.81
C PRO A 53 4.39 -15.69 11.56
N ARG A 54 5.27 -15.11 12.38
CA ARG A 54 4.94 -13.94 13.21
C ARG A 54 5.28 -12.61 12.55
N PHE A 55 6.28 -12.59 11.68
CA PHE A 55 6.63 -11.38 10.95
C PHE A 55 5.73 -11.20 9.74
N LEU A 56 5.17 -10.01 9.61
CA LEU A 56 4.38 -9.62 8.46
C LEU A 56 5.02 -8.40 7.81
N PHE A 57 5.27 -8.55 6.52
CA PHE A 57 5.74 -7.52 5.63
C PHE A 57 4.56 -6.89 4.90
N PHE A 58 4.48 -5.58 4.95
CA PHE A 58 3.54 -4.76 4.21
C PHE A 58 4.36 -3.87 3.28
N SER A 59 4.03 -3.88 2.00
CA SER A 59 4.58 -2.97 1.01
C SER A 59 3.43 -2.33 0.27
N ARG A 60 3.49 -1.02 0.09
CA ARG A 60 2.55 -0.30 -0.73
C ARG A 60 3.27 0.73 -1.57
N SER A 61 3.18 0.61 -2.88
CA SER A 61 3.70 1.60 -3.82
C SER A 61 2.56 2.22 -4.59
N ARG A 62 2.58 3.55 -4.69
CA ARG A 62 1.56 4.33 -5.39
C ARG A 62 2.21 5.37 -6.27
N SER A 63 1.63 5.55 -7.46
CA SER A 63 1.90 6.68 -8.34
C SER A 63 0.58 7.39 -8.63
N ILE A 64 0.55 8.70 -8.47
CA ILE A 64 -0.62 9.54 -8.76
C ILE A 64 -0.21 10.56 -9.83
N ILE A 65 -1.00 10.61 -10.90
CA ILE A 65 -0.86 11.60 -11.97
C ILE A 65 -2.11 12.48 -11.91
N SER A 66 -1.91 13.80 -11.72
CA SER A 66 -3.01 14.76 -11.77
C SER A 66 -3.44 14.96 -13.22
N ASN A 67 -4.76 15.06 -13.45
CA ASN A 67 -5.34 15.34 -14.76
C ASN A 67 -5.50 16.85 -15.03
N SER A 68 -5.06 17.73 -14.13
CA SER A 68 -5.25 19.19 -14.26
C SER A 68 -4.19 19.85 -15.15
N GLU A 69 -4.60 20.78 -16.00
CA GLU A 69 -3.78 21.44 -17.03
C GLU A 69 -2.67 22.41 -16.51
N SER A 70 -2.46 22.58 -15.20
CA SER A 70 -1.45 23.51 -14.70
C SER A 70 -0.02 22.95 -14.84
N ALA A 71 0.94 23.79 -15.28
CA ALA A 71 2.31 23.39 -15.60
C ALA A 71 3.09 22.72 -14.44
N ASN A 72 2.68 22.95 -13.18
CA ASN A 72 3.26 22.31 -11.99
C ASN A 72 2.45 21.09 -11.49
N ALA A 73 1.26 20.85 -12.02
CA ALA A 73 0.40 19.72 -11.62
C ALA A 73 0.72 18.40 -12.35
N HIS A 74 1.57 18.42 -13.37
CA HIS A 74 1.88 17.23 -14.18
C HIS A 74 2.99 16.35 -13.61
N LEU A 75 3.60 16.72 -12.47
CA LEU A 75 4.65 15.89 -11.88
C LEU A 75 4.02 14.69 -11.15
N PRO A 76 4.35 13.45 -11.55
CA PRO A 76 3.84 12.27 -10.89
C PRO A 76 4.31 12.23 -9.43
N GLN A 77 3.34 12.04 -8.53
CA GLN A 77 3.62 11.82 -7.11
C GLN A 77 3.82 10.33 -6.88
N PHE A 78 5.02 9.96 -6.45
CA PHE A 78 5.38 8.61 -6.05
C PHE A 78 5.44 8.52 -4.54
N SER A 79 4.85 7.45 -4.02
CA SER A 79 4.95 7.12 -2.61
C SER A 79 5.11 5.62 -2.44
N THR A 80 6.12 5.20 -1.69
CA THR A 80 6.33 3.81 -1.29
C THR A 80 6.31 3.74 0.23
N THR A 81 5.55 2.82 0.79
CA THR A 81 5.48 2.57 2.23
C THR A 81 5.81 1.12 2.47
N GLU A 82 6.91 0.89 3.18
CA GLU A 82 7.37 -0.42 3.58
C GLU A 82 7.22 -0.55 5.09
N ALA A 83 6.70 -1.67 5.56
CA ALA A 83 6.46 -1.90 6.97
C ALA A 83 6.73 -3.34 7.37
N LEU A 84 7.35 -3.50 8.53
CA LEU A 84 7.60 -4.78 9.17
C LEU A 84 6.91 -4.79 10.54
N SER A 85 6.08 -5.80 10.76
CA SER A 85 5.29 -5.93 12.00
C SER A 85 5.43 -7.30 12.63
N TYR A 86 5.31 -7.35 13.96
CA TYR A 86 5.34 -8.59 14.73
C TYR A 86 3.93 -8.97 15.22
N ASN A 87 3.31 -9.92 14.53
CA ASN A 87 1.93 -10.35 14.73
C ASN A 87 1.89 -11.60 15.59
N HIS A 88 1.86 -11.40 16.91
CA HIS A 88 1.69 -12.52 17.84
C HIS A 88 0.21 -12.96 17.88
N PRO A 89 -0.12 -14.27 17.83
CA PRO A 89 -1.50 -14.75 17.84
C PRO A 89 -2.35 -14.24 19.02
N SER A 90 -1.74 -14.04 20.19
CA SER A 90 -2.44 -13.52 21.38
C SER A 90 -2.91 -12.06 21.23
N LEU A 91 -2.30 -11.28 20.32
CA LEU A 91 -2.65 -9.87 20.08
C LEU A 91 -3.84 -9.70 19.13
N LYS A 92 -4.41 -10.81 18.62
CA LYS A 92 -5.65 -10.83 17.83
C LYS A 92 -5.69 -9.83 16.66
N GLY A 93 -4.55 -9.62 16.01
CA GLY A 93 -4.39 -8.74 14.85
C GLY A 93 -3.69 -7.42 15.14
N PHE A 94 -3.54 -7.02 16.41
CA PHE A 94 -2.67 -5.91 16.78
C PHE A 94 -1.20 -6.31 16.72
N ALA A 95 -0.34 -5.39 16.27
CA ALA A 95 1.09 -5.63 16.22
C ALA A 95 1.87 -4.32 16.33
N PRO A 96 3.01 -4.29 17.05
CA PRO A 96 3.98 -3.23 16.85
C PRO A 96 4.51 -3.27 15.41
N VAL A 97 4.75 -2.11 14.83
CA VAL A 97 5.18 -1.95 13.44
C VAL A 97 6.28 -0.91 13.33
N ALA A 98 7.30 -1.24 12.54
CA ALA A 98 8.30 -0.31 12.04
C ALA A 98 7.99 -0.03 10.57
N VAL A 99 8.02 1.24 10.18
CA VAL A 99 7.58 1.70 8.85
C VAL A 99 8.64 2.63 8.27
N VAL A 100 8.84 2.56 6.96
CA VAL A 100 9.59 3.55 6.19
C VAL A 100 8.68 4.03 5.07
N GLN A 101 8.44 5.34 5.02
CA GLN A 101 7.72 5.98 3.92
C GLN A 101 8.69 6.77 3.06
N ILE A 102 8.66 6.53 1.76
CA ILE A 102 9.48 7.21 0.76
C ILE A 102 8.53 7.98 -0.15
N PHE A 103 8.71 9.29 -0.21
CA PHE A 103 7.98 10.19 -1.12
C PHE A 103 8.99 10.93 -2.00
N ASN A 104 8.52 11.62 -3.05
CA ASN A 104 9.37 12.51 -3.86
C ASN A 104 10.17 13.53 -3.02
N ARG A 105 9.64 13.92 -1.86
CA ARG A 105 10.22 14.93 -0.97
C ARG A 105 11.19 14.38 0.09
N GLY A 106 11.30 13.06 0.26
CA GLY A 106 12.17 12.49 1.30
C GLY A 106 11.73 11.13 1.83
N THR A 107 12.48 10.65 2.81
CA THR A 107 12.27 9.37 3.50
C THR A 107 11.96 9.62 4.97
N PHE A 108 10.92 8.99 5.47
CA PHE A 108 10.35 9.22 6.79
C PHE A 108 10.24 7.88 7.53
N PRO A 109 11.19 7.56 8.42
CA PRO A 109 11.07 6.42 9.31
C PRO A 109 9.97 6.68 10.34
N LYS A 110 9.08 5.70 10.54
CA LYS A 110 7.96 5.79 11.46
C LYS A 110 7.86 4.52 12.30
N GLY A 111 7.19 4.62 13.45
CA GLY A 111 6.93 3.47 14.31
C GLY A 111 5.57 3.60 14.99
N GLY A 112 4.97 2.48 15.35
CA GLY A 112 3.71 2.51 16.09
C GLY A 112 3.02 1.16 16.17
N ILE A 113 1.69 1.19 16.11
CA ILE A 113 0.84 0.01 16.23
C ILE A 113 -0.02 -0.10 14.99
N GLN A 114 -0.09 -1.30 14.43
CA GLN A 114 -1.04 -1.65 13.38
C GLN A 114 -2.11 -2.61 13.90
N TYR A 115 -3.20 -2.69 13.16
CA TYR A 115 -4.22 -3.73 13.27
C TYR A 115 -4.50 -4.30 11.87
N LEU A 116 -4.46 -5.63 11.75
CA LEU A 116 -4.75 -6.34 10.52
C LEU A 116 -5.80 -7.42 10.74
N ARG A 117 -6.82 -7.43 9.87
CA ARG A 117 -7.81 -8.50 9.77
C ARG A 117 -8.04 -8.88 8.32
N LEU A 118 -7.64 -10.10 7.97
CA LEU A 118 -7.82 -10.67 6.63
C LEU A 118 -8.89 -11.77 6.67
N LYS A 119 -9.92 -11.63 5.84
CA LYS A 119 -10.94 -12.64 5.53
C LYS A 119 -11.03 -12.81 4.00
N PRO A 120 -11.61 -13.91 3.48
CA PRO A 120 -11.63 -14.18 2.02
C PRO A 120 -12.22 -13.06 1.15
N SER A 121 -13.22 -12.34 1.64
CA SER A 121 -13.89 -11.24 0.94
C SER A 121 -13.74 -9.89 1.64
N PHE A 122 -13.02 -9.82 2.76
CA PHE A 122 -12.92 -8.60 3.55
C PHE A 122 -11.53 -8.42 4.13
N THR A 123 -10.94 -7.25 3.89
CA THR A 123 -9.66 -6.84 4.46
C THR A 123 -9.89 -5.56 5.24
N PHE A 124 -9.47 -5.58 6.49
CA PHE A 124 -9.29 -4.36 7.28
C PHE A 124 -7.83 -4.24 7.68
N PHE A 125 -7.26 -3.07 7.44
CA PHE A 125 -5.94 -2.71 7.87
C PHE A 125 -5.98 -1.30 8.41
N GLY A 126 -5.32 -1.05 9.53
CA GLY A 126 -5.14 0.29 10.02
C GLY A 126 -3.86 0.39 10.84
N TRP A 127 -3.34 1.60 10.95
CA TRP A 127 -2.23 1.87 11.85
C TRP A 127 -2.35 3.25 12.48
N PHE A 128 -1.64 3.37 13.57
CA PHE A 128 -1.36 4.59 14.27
C PHE A 128 0.15 4.65 14.46
N ILE A 129 0.81 5.51 13.71
CA ILE A 129 2.28 5.60 13.66
C ILE A 129 2.73 7.03 13.87
N ILE A 130 3.91 7.20 14.45
CA ILE A 130 4.55 8.51 14.64
C ILE A 130 5.81 8.58 13.79
N ASP A 131 6.05 9.75 13.20
CA ASP A 131 7.33 10.07 12.58
C ASP A 131 8.46 10.07 13.62
N LEU A 132 9.53 9.33 13.35
CA LEU A 132 10.68 9.21 14.24
C LEU A 132 11.77 10.26 13.92
N THR A 133 11.51 11.17 13.00
CA THR A 133 12.38 12.31 12.70
C THR A 133 12.08 13.50 13.64
N HIS A 134 12.76 14.64 13.43
CA HIS A 134 12.61 15.84 14.25
C HIS A 134 11.20 16.44 14.15
N ASP A 135 10.59 16.38 12.97
CA ASP A 135 9.25 16.91 12.73
C ASP A 135 8.20 15.83 13.03
N GLN A 136 7.92 15.64 14.31
CA GLN A 136 7.03 14.58 14.76
C GLN A 136 5.61 14.82 14.20
N ALA A 137 5.10 13.81 13.50
CA ALA A 137 3.75 13.83 12.97
C ALA A 137 3.11 12.47 13.23
N LEU A 138 1.90 12.49 13.75
CA LEU A 138 1.11 11.30 14.02
C LEU A 138 0.26 11.02 12.79
N ASP A 139 0.37 9.82 12.24
CA ASP A 139 -0.43 9.34 11.13
C ASP A 139 -1.41 8.27 11.58
N LEU A 140 -2.70 8.51 11.33
CA LEU A 140 -3.76 7.53 11.42
C LEU A 140 -4.16 7.10 10.01
N PHE A 141 -3.95 5.83 9.69
CA PHE A 141 -4.39 5.23 8.43
C PHE A 141 -5.41 4.13 8.68
N MET A 142 -6.45 4.09 7.86
CA MET A 142 -7.39 2.98 7.81
C MET A 142 -7.71 2.63 6.36
N LEU A 143 -7.80 1.34 6.09
CA LEU A 143 -8.22 0.73 4.84
C LEU A 143 -9.22 -0.37 5.15
N ALA A 144 -10.45 -0.21 4.66
CA ALA A 144 -11.46 -1.25 4.64
C ALA A 144 -11.74 -1.61 3.19
N ARG A 145 -11.58 -2.88 2.84
CA ARG A 145 -11.80 -3.40 1.49
C ARG A 145 -12.74 -4.59 1.54
N TYR A 146 -13.77 -4.55 0.70
CA TYR A 146 -14.74 -5.62 0.53
C TYR A 146 -14.73 -6.07 -0.94
N THR A 147 -14.46 -7.36 -1.16
CA THR A 147 -14.35 -7.96 -2.49
C THR A 147 -15.16 -9.25 -2.62
N PRO A 148 -16.51 -9.18 -2.58
CA PRO A 148 -17.34 -10.37 -2.71
C PRO A 148 -17.29 -10.93 -4.14
N PRO A 149 -17.40 -12.26 -4.32
CA PRO A 149 -17.56 -12.86 -5.64
C PRO A 149 -18.92 -12.46 -6.23
N ILE A 150 -18.92 -12.00 -7.47
CA ILE A 150 -20.12 -11.89 -8.31
C ILE A 150 -20.29 -13.21 -9.07
N THR A 151 -19.17 -13.77 -9.55
CA THR A 151 -19.06 -15.09 -10.19
C THR A 151 -17.75 -15.75 -9.75
N ASP A 152 -17.44 -16.94 -10.26
CA ASP A 152 -16.17 -17.63 -9.98
C ASP A 152 -14.92 -16.87 -10.46
N LYS A 153 -15.09 -15.98 -11.44
CA LYS A 153 -13.99 -15.22 -12.06
C LYS A 153 -14.02 -13.73 -11.77
N ILE A 154 -15.18 -13.21 -11.37
CA ILE A 154 -15.42 -11.77 -11.20
C ILE A 154 -15.75 -11.49 -9.74
N LYS A 155 -15.08 -10.51 -9.16
CA LYS A 155 -15.36 -9.99 -7.82
C LYS A 155 -15.74 -8.53 -7.94
N LEU A 156 -16.72 -8.13 -7.15
CA LEU A 156 -16.94 -6.71 -6.89
C LEU A 156 -15.74 -6.18 -6.09
N TYR A 157 -15.42 -4.91 -6.24
CA TYR A 157 -14.41 -4.22 -5.46
C TYR A 157 -15.02 -2.98 -4.81
N THR A 158 -14.91 -2.89 -3.49
CA THR A 158 -15.26 -1.70 -2.73
C THR A 158 -14.16 -1.43 -1.72
N GLN A 159 -13.63 -0.21 -1.69
CA GLN A 159 -12.61 0.18 -0.75
C GLN A 159 -12.87 1.57 -0.19
N LEU A 160 -12.69 1.71 1.12
CA LEU A 160 -12.67 2.96 1.87
C LEU A 160 -11.28 3.15 2.48
N GLU A 161 -10.72 4.34 2.30
CA GLU A 161 -9.47 4.76 2.94
C GLU A 161 -9.69 6.04 3.75
N LEU A 162 -9.10 6.09 4.95
CA LEU A 162 -8.93 7.31 5.73
C LEU A 162 -7.44 7.50 6.00
N LEU A 163 -6.90 8.68 5.69
CA LEU A 163 -5.51 9.05 5.97
C LEU A 163 -5.52 10.41 6.66
N ASN A 164 -5.15 10.43 7.94
CA ASN A 164 -5.11 11.64 8.75
C ASN A 164 -3.69 11.83 9.28
N THR A 165 -3.12 13.00 9.04
CA THR A 165 -1.83 13.41 9.62
C THR A 165 -2.08 14.55 10.60
N PHE A 166 -1.72 14.33 11.86
CA PHE A 166 -1.78 15.29 12.95
C PHE A 166 -0.36 15.79 13.24
N PRO A 167 -0.02 17.03 12.86
CA PRO A 167 1.29 17.58 13.16
C PRO A 167 1.42 17.86 14.66
N THR A 168 2.63 17.70 15.21
CA THR A 168 2.90 18.03 16.63
C THR A 168 3.52 19.42 16.82
N HIS A 169 3.77 20.16 15.72
CA HIS A 169 4.31 21.53 15.76
C HIS A 169 3.20 22.57 15.64
N ASP A 170 3.39 23.71 16.31
CA ASP A 170 2.49 24.85 16.24
C ASP A 170 2.38 25.39 14.79
N HIS A 171 1.16 25.76 14.38
CA HIS A 171 0.81 26.32 13.06
C HIS A 171 0.83 25.38 11.84
N ALA A 172 0.93 24.07 12.03
CA ALA A 172 0.82 23.12 10.91
C ALA A 172 -0.63 22.73 10.59
N TYR A 173 -0.95 22.61 9.30
CA TYR A 173 -2.29 22.25 8.83
C TYR A 173 -2.57 20.76 9.02
N LEU A 174 -3.79 20.45 9.48
CA LEU A 174 -4.32 19.08 9.47
C LEU A 174 -4.50 18.60 8.03
N ASN A 175 -4.00 17.40 7.74
CA ASN A 175 -4.27 16.75 6.46
C ASN A 175 -5.21 15.58 6.68
N LEU A 176 -6.44 15.70 6.15
CA LEU A 176 -7.50 14.71 6.29
C LEU A 176 -7.93 14.27 4.90
N ILE A 177 -7.63 13.03 4.54
CA ILE A 177 -7.94 12.47 3.24
C ILE A 177 -8.90 11.29 3.43
N GLN A 178 -10.03 11.37 2.75
CA GLN A 178 -10.99 10.28 2.62
C GLN A 178 -11.02 9.84 1.16
N ARG A 179 -11.04 8.53 0.92
CA ARG A 179 -11.17 7.99 -0.43
C ARG A 179 -12.13 6.82 -0.47
N THR A 180 -12.96 6.83 -1.50
CA THR A 180 -13.84 5.72 -1.84
C THR A 180 -13.47 5.22 -3.23
N ARG A 181 -13.39 3.91 -3.39
CA ARG A 181 -13.09 3.26 -4.67
C ARG A 181 -14.08 2.12 -4.90
N LEU A 182 -14.57 2.03 -6.13
CA LEU A 182 -15.54 1.03 -6.59
C LEU A 182 -15.04 0.44 -7.91
N GLY A 183 -15.25 -0.85 -8.13
CA GLY A 183 -14.83 -1.56 -9.35
C GLY A 183 -15.37 -2.97 -9.45
#